data_AF-A0A645BDX1-F1
#
_entry.id   AF-A0A645BDX1-F1
#
_cell.length_a   1.000
_cell.length_b   1.000
_cell.length_c   1.000
_cell.angle_alpha   90.00
_cell.angle_beta   90.00
_cell.angle_gamma   90.00
#
_symmetry.space_group_name_H-M   'P 1'
#
loop_
_entity.id
_entity.type
_entity.pdbx_description
1 polymer ?
#
loop_
_entity_poly.entity_id
_entity_poly.type
_entity_poly.pdbx_seq_one_letter_code
_entity_poly.pdbx_strand_id
1 'polypeptide(L)'
;MPVLRFCIGTQKRQEEMSTKLDIKVFTDQVQKELDDANRKFPAFNSDHEGYAVLLEEYQELVHEFQSVGYHLGQAWDFTKKGNTVEIQHELKKMRTYLRRSYKELVQTAAMVEKWLDRYQPDRNWADGKTLAFPAGKALKEDEE
;
A
#
# COMPACT_ATOMS: atom_id res chain seq x y z
N MET A 1 45.04 -3.14 -4.31
CA MET A 1 43.97 -3.26 -3.30
C MET A 1 42.63 -3.58 -3.98
N PRO A 2 42.18 -4.84 -4.02
CA PRO A 2 40.95 -5.25 -4.71
C PRO A 2 39.74 -5.50 -3.78
N VAL A 3 39.91 -5.39 -2.45
CA VAL A 3 38.91 -5.88 -1.48
C VAL A 3 37.64 -5.01 -1.42
N LEU A 4 37.75 -3.70 -1.65
CA LEU A 4 36.60 -2.79 -1.56
C LEU A 4 35.54 -3.02 -2.66
N ARG A 5 35.93 -3.46 -3.86
CA ARG A 5 34.98 -3.62 -4.98
C ARG A 5 34.10 -4.88 -4.84
N PHE A 6 34.60 -5.90 -4.13
CA PHE A 6 33.87 -7.14 -3.88
C PHE A 6 32.77 -6.94 -2.83
N CYS A 7 33.07 -6.23 -1.73
CA CYS A 7 32.11 -5.96 -0.65
C CYS A 7 30.91 -5.10 -1.10
N ILE A 8 31.14 -4.06 -1.93
CA ILE A 8 30.06 -3.21 -2.45
C ILE A 8 29.11 -4.00 -3.37
N GLY A 9 29.64 -4.93 -4.17
CA GLY A 9 28.84 -5.78 -5.06
C GLY A 9 28.03 -6.86 -4.33
N THR A 10 28.53 -7.41 -3.22
CA THR A 10 27.75 -8.31 -2.36
C THR A 10 26.69 -7.59 -1.54
N GLN A 11 26.97 -6.38 -1.07
CA GLN A 11 26.01 -5.59 -0.30
C GLN A 11 24.85 -5.10 -1.17
N LYS A 12 25.12 -4.58 -2.37
CA LYS A 12 24.06 -4.25 -3.35
C LYS A 12 23.18 -5.44 -3.70
N ARG A 13 23.77 -6.61 -3.96
CA ARG A 13 22.98 -7.83 -4.25
C ARG A 13 22.14 -8.31 -3.06
N GLN A 14 22.63 -8.15 -1.84
CA GLN A 14 21.86 -8.49 -0.63
C GLN A 14 20.70 -7.51 -0.42
N GLU A 15 20.92 -6.21 -0.63
CA GLU A 15 19.87 -5.18 -0.57
C GLU A 15 18.82 -5.38 -1.69
N GLU A 16 19.24 -5.67 -2.93
CA GLU A 16 18.35 -5.98 -4.06
C GLU A 16 17.54 -7.26 -3.83
N MET A 17 18.14 -8.31 -3.26
CA MET A 17 17.45 -9.56 -2.92
C MET A 17 16.47 -9.37 -1.75
N SER A 18 16.86 -8.60 -0.72
CA SER A 18 16.00 -8.30 0.43
C SER A 18 14.79 -7.50 0.00
N THR A 19 15.00 -6.39 -0.72
CA THR A 19 13.91 -5.54 -1.23
C THR A 19 12.97 -6.29 -2.17
N LYS A 20 13.50 -7.19 -3.01
CA LYS A 20 12.67 -8.05 -3.87
C LYS A 20 11.84 -9.07 -3.09
N LEU A 21 12.39 -9.62 -2.00
CA LEU A 21 11.65 -10.53 -1.12
C LEU A 21 10.56 -9.75 -0.35
N ASP A 22 10.86 -8.54 0.10
CA ASP A 22 9.93 -7.69 0.85
C ASP A 22 8.74 -7.23 0.00
N ILE A 23 8.99 -6.85 -1.27
CA ILE A 23 7.91 -6.51 -2.21
C ILE A 23 7.06 -7.73 -2.52
N LYS A 24 7.66 -8.91 -2.73
CA LYS A 24 6.89 -10.14 -2.99
C LYS A 24 5.95 -10.47 -1.83
N VAL A 25 6.42 -10.39 -0.59
CA VAL A 25 5.58 -10.64 0.60
C VAL A 25 4.40 -9.68 0.65
N PHE A 26 4.63 -8.40 0.34
CA PHE A 26 3.54 -7.42 0.25
C PHE A 26 2.52 -7.80 -0.85
N THR A 27 2.99 -8.10 -2.07
CA THR A 27 2.11 -8.52 -3.17
C THR A 27 1.31 -9.78 -2.83
N ASP A 28 1.92 -10.78 -2.18
CA ASP A 28 1.23 -12.00 -1.76
C ASP A 28 0.08 -11.69 -0.75
N GLN A 29 0.27 -10.71 0.14
CA GLN A 29 -0.76 -10.28 1.07
C GLN A 29 -1.89 -9.50 0.38
N VAL A 30 -1.55 -8.63 -0.57
CA VAL A 30 -2.53 -7.90 -1.39
C VAL A 30 -3.39 -8.88 -2.18
N GLN A 31 -2.79 -9.91 -2.81
CA GLN A 31 -3.54 -10.93 -3.53
C GLN A 31 -4.50 -11.69 -2.62
N LYS A 32 -4.04 -12.05 -1.41
CA LYS A 32 -4.89 -12.73 -0.42
C LYS A 32 -6.07 -11.86 0.00
N GLU A 33 -5.86 -10.58 0.28
CA GLU A 33 -6.93 -9.65 0.63
C GLU A 33 -7.91 -9.45 -0.53
N LEU A 34 -7.40 -9.35 -1.76
CA LEU A 34 -8.21 -9.28 -2.97
C LEU A 34 -9.11 -10.52 -3.15
N ASP A 35 -8.55 -11.72 -2.96
CA ASP A 35 -9.29 -12.99 -3.04
C ASP A 35 -10.36 -13.06 -1.93
N ASP A 36 -10.02 -12.61 -0.72
CA ASP A 36 -10.95 -12.54 0.42
C ASP A 36 -12.09 -11.53 0.16
N ALA A 37 -11.78 -10.37 -0.41
CA ALA A 37 -12.76 -9.35 -0.78
C ALA A 37 -13.67 -9.82 -1.91
N ASN A 38 -13.14 -10.53 -2.92
CA ASN A 38 -13.92 -11.10 -4.02
C ASN A 38 -14.82 -12.28 -3.58
N ARG A 39 -14.41 -13.00 -2.53
CA ARG A 39 -15.24 -14.04 -1.91
C ARG A 39 -16.40 -13.48 -1.09
N LYS A 40 -16.19 -12.33 -0.44
CA LYS A 40 -17.22 -11.66 0.39
C LYS A 40 -18.17 -10.79 -0.44
N PHE A 41 -17.63 -10.11 -1.44
CA PHE A 41 -18.35 -9.10 -2.23
C PHE A 41 -18.14 -9.35 -3.72
N PRO A 42 -19.19 -9.22 -4.55
CA PRO A 42 -19.05 -9.33 -6.00
C PRO A 42 -18.08 -8.28 -6.57
N ALA A 43 -17.76 -8.41 -7.86
CA ALA A 43 -17.05 -7.38 -8.59
C ALA A 43 -17.84 -6.06 -8.58
N PHE A 44 -17.15 -4.93 -8.64
CA PHE A 44 -17.79 -3.62 -8.66
C PHE A 44 -18.75 -3.49 -9.84
N ASN A 45 -19.94 -2.96 -9.59
CA ASN A 45 -20.97 -2.76 -10.61
C ASN A 45 -20.72 -1.48 -11.41
N SER A 46 -20.05 -0.48 -10.83
CA SER A 46 -19.77 0.81 -11.46
C SER A 46 -18.44 1.44 -10.98
N ASP A 47 -17.96 2.44 -11.72
CA ASP A 47 -16.79 3.22 -11.31
C ASP A 47 -17.05 4.10 -10.08
N HIS A 48 -18.30 4.53 -9.87
CA HIS A 48 -18.68 5.23 -8.65
C HIS A 48 -18.58 4.32 -7.41
N GLU A 49 -18.95 3.04 -7.55
CA GLU A 49 -18.80 2.05 -6.48
C GLU A 49 -17.31 1.76 -6.21
N GLY A 50 -16.51 1.54 -7.25
CA GLY A 50 -15.07 1.34 -7.12
C GLY A 50 -14.38 2.54 -6.45
N TYR A 51 -14.74 3.77 -6.83
CA TYR A 51 -14.25 5.00 -6.21
C TYR A 51 -14.63 5.08 -4.74
N ALA A 52 -15.91 4.85 -4.40
CA ALA A 52 -16.40 4.96 -3.04
C ALA A 52 -15.69 3.98 -2.10
N VAL A 53 -15.54 2.71 -2.52
CA VAL A 53 -14.88 1.68 -1.72
C VAL A 53 -13.37 1.96 -1.58
N LEU A 54 -12.69 2.36 -2.66
CA LEU A 54 -11.28 2.74 -2.58
C LEU A 54 -11.07 3.96 -1.68
N LEU A 55 -11.97 4.95 -1.76
CA LEU A 55 -11.90 6.14 -0.91
C LEU A 55 -12.07 5.79 0.57
N GLU A 56 -13.00 4.90 0.91
CA GLU A 56 -13.21 4.42 2.28
C GLU A 56 -11.93 3.80 2.84
N GLU A 57 -11.35 2.81 2.15
CA GLU A 57 -10.11 2.15 2.58
C GLU A 57 -8.93 3.12 2.70
N TYR A 58 -8.81 4.06 1.75
CA TYR A 58 -7.80 5.10 1.82
C TYR A 58 -7.99 6.04 3.01
N GLN A 59 -9.23 6.43 3.32
CA GLN A 59 -9.52 7.28 4.47
C GLN A 59 -9.22 6.57 5.79
N GLU A 60 -9.50 5.27 5.90
CA GLU A 60 -9.12 4.46 7.06
C GLU A 60 -7.60 4.39 7.23
N LEU A 61 -6.86 4.17 6.13
CA LEU A 61 -5.40 4.20 6.13
C LEU A 61 -4.85 5.54 6.64
N VAL A 62 -5.37 6.66 6.10
CA VAL A 62 -4.95 8.00 6.51
C VAL A 62 -5.27 8.25 7.98
N HIS A 63 -6.45 7.84 8.45
CA HIS A 63 -6.85 8.01 9.84
C HIS A 63 -5.95 7.23 10.82
N GLU A 64 -5.61 5.99 10.50
CA GLU A 64 -4.68 5.18 11.30
C GLU A 64 -3.26 5.80 11.30
N PHE A 65 -2.79 6.31 10.16
CA PHE A 65 -1.50 7.01 10.07
C PHE A 65 -1.47 8.34 10.82
N GLN A 66 -2.55 9.13 10.78
CA GLN A 66 -2.68 10.35 11.56
C GLN A 66 -2.62 10.06 13.06
N SER A 67 -3.23 8.96 13.50
CA SER A 67 -3.14 8.50 14.88
C SER A 67 -1.70 8.15 15.29
N VAL A 68 -0.90 7.56 14.40
CA VAL A 68 0.55 7.36 14.64
C VAL A 68 1.25 8.71 14.85
N GLY A 69 0.96 9.70 13.99
CA GLY A 69 1.53 11.05 14.09
C GLY A 69 1.17 11.75 15.41
N TYR A 70 -0.08 11.63 15.85
CA TYR A 70 -0.54 12.14 17.14
C TYR A 70 0.27 11.52 18.30
N HIS A 71 0.36 10.20 18.35
CA HIS A 71 1.09 9.51 19.42
C HIS A 71 2.61 9.77 19.38
N LEU A 72 3.18 10.01 18.21
CA LEU A 72 4.58 10.47 18.08
C LEU A 72 4.79 11.84 18.75
N GLY A 73 3.86 12.78 18.54
CA GLY A 73 3.89 14.09 19.20
C GLY A 73 3.78 13.98 20.72
N GLN A 74 2.86 13.13 21.21
CA GLN A 74 2.71 12.87 22.64
C GLN A 74 3.96 12.23 23.26
N ALA A 75 4.55 11.24 22.58
CA ALA A 75 5.79 10.61 23.01
C ALA A 75 6.93 11.63 23.14
N TRP A 76 7.01 12.60 22.22
CA TRP A 76 7.99 13.70 22.30
C TRP A 76 7.74 14.61 23.51
N ASP A 77 6.49 14.97 23.78
CA ASP A 77 6.13 15.78 24.94
C ASP A 77 6.47 15.12 26.27
N PHE A 78 6.28 13.81 26.38
CA PHE A 78 6.68 13.06 27.56
C PHE A 78 8.19 12.82 27.66
N THR A 79 8.88 12.71 26.52
CA THR A 79 10.35 12.64 26.46
C THR A 79 10.98 13.89 27.06
N LYS A 80 10.49 15.08 26.68
CA LYS A 80 10.95 16.36 27.27
C LYS A 80 10.75 16.42 28.79
N LYS A 81 9.73 15.74 29.31
CA LYS A 81 9.37 15.70 30.74
C LYS A 81 10.05 14.56 31.51
N GLY A 82 10.79 13.67 30.83
CA GLY A 82 11.39 12.48 31.45
C GLY A 82 10.37 11.45 31.96
N ASN A 83 9.13 11.47 31.48
CA ASN A 83 8.07 10.57 31.94
C ASN A 83 8.10 9.24 31.15
N THR A 84 8.91 8.30 31.61
CA THR A 84 9.16 7.02 30.93
C THR A 84 7.93 6.11 30.85
N VAL A 85 6.99 6.22 31.80
CA VAL A 85 5.75 5.42 31.80
C VAL A 85 4.85 5.84 30.65
N GLU A 86 4.63 7.15 30.49
CA GLU A 86 3.79 7.68 29.41
C GLU A 86 4.46 7.50 28.04
N ILE A 87 5.78 7.66 27.93
CA ILE A 87 6.51 7.34 26.68
C ILE A 87 6.23 5.89 26.26
N GLN A 88 6.31 4.93 27.19
CA GLN A 88 6.01 3.53 26.88
C GLN A 88 4.54 3.31 26.49
N HIS A 89 3.61 4.06 27.08
CA HIS A 89 2.20 4.01 26.70
C HIS A 89 2.00 4.47 25.26
N GLU A 90 2.55 5.64 24.90
CA GLU A 90 2.45 6.22 23.56
C GLU A 90 3.10 5.32 22.51
N LEU A 91 4.28 4.74 22.79
CA LEU A 91 4.92 3.79 21.88
C LEU A 91 4.10 2.51 21.66
N LYS A 92 3.41 2.00 22.68
CA LYS A 92 2.51 0.84 22.53
C LYS A 92 1.29 1.19 21.66
N LYS A 93 0.76 2.42 21.79
CA LYS A 93 -0.30 2.93 20.92
C LYS A 93 0.20 3.04 19.49
N MET A 94 1.32 3.71 19.23
CA MET A 94 1.94 3.81 17.91
C MET A 94 2.12 2.44 17.24
N ARG A 95 2.66 1.45 17.96
CA ARG A 95 2.82 0.08 17.45
C ARG A 95 1.49 -0.54 17.01
N THR A 96 0.40 -0.21 17.68
CA THR A 96 -0.94 -0.71 17.35
C THR A 96 -1.48 -0.03 16.09
N TYR A 97 -1.42 1.30 16.03
CA TYR A 97 -1.85 2.09 14.88
C TYR A 97 -1.02 1.81 13.62
N LEU A 98 0.30 1.57 13.75
CA LEU A 98 1.15 1.15 12.62
C LEU A 98 0.74 -0.21 12.04
N ARG A 99 0.36 -1.17 12.90
CA ARG A 99 -0.12 -2.48 12.43
C ARG A 99 -1.46 -2.37 11.71
N ARG A 100 -2.36 -1.52 12.20
CA ARG A 100 -3.63 -1.23 11.55
C ARG A 100 -3.43 -0.48 10.23
N SER A 101 -2.56 0.54 10.21
CA SER A 101 -2.16 1.23 8.98
C SER A 101 -1.64 0.27 7.93
N TYR A 102 -0.81 -0.72 8.31
CA TYR A 102 -0.33 -1.73 7.36
C TYR A 102 -1.47 -2.61 6.81
N LYS A 103 -2.44 -2.98 7.65
CA LYS A 103 -3.64 -3.71 7.22
C LYS A 103 -4.45 -2.87 6.21
N GLU A 104 -4.76 -1.62 6.54
CA GLU A 104 -5.54 -0.75 5.64
C GLU A 104 -4.76 -0.40 4.36
N LEU A 105 -3.43 -0.37 4.40
CA LEU A 105 -2.58 -0.22 3.21
C LEU A 105 -2.74 -1.42 2.27
N VAL A 106 -2.74 -2.64 2.81
CA VAL A 106 -2.94 -3.87 2.03
C VAL A 106 -4.36 -3.90 1.44
N GLN A 107 -5.39 -3.51 2.21
CA GLN A 107 -6.76 -3.39 1.71
C GLN A 107 -6.90 -2.33 0.62
N THR A 108 -6.33 -1.14 0.83
CA THR A 108 -6.31 -0.07 -0.19
C THR A 108 -5.67 -0.57 -1.49
N ALA A 109 -4.51 -1.24 -1.39
CA ALA A 109 -3.85 -1.83 -2.55
C ALA A 109 -4.71 -2.92 -3.22
N ALA A 110 -5.36 -3.78 -2.43
CA ALA A 110 -6.27 -4.79 -2.96
C ALA A 110 -7.49 -4.18 -3.66
N MET A 111 -8.04 -3.06 -3.18
CA MET A 111 -9.16 -2.39 -3.82
C MET A 111 -8.75 -1.70 -5.13
N VAL A 112 -7.51 -1.22 -5.23
CA VAL A 112 -6.95 -0.76 -6.51
C VAL A 112 -6.92 -1.91 -7.52
N GLU A 113 -6.36 -3.07 -7.16
CA GLU A 113 -6.32 -4.24 -8.04
C GLU A 113 -7.74 -4.71 -8.41
N LYS A 114 -8.66 -4.75 -7.43
CA LYS A 114 -10.06 -5.12 -7.67
C LYS A 114 -10.74 -4.19 -8.68
N TRP A 115 -10.45 -2.89 -8.62
CA TRP A 115 -11.01 -1.93 -9.56
C TRP A 115 -10.32 -2.03 -10.93
N LEU A 116 -9.02 -2.27 -10.99
CA LEU A 116 -8.29 -2.52 -12.23
C LEU A 116 -8.79 -3.76 -12.98
N ASP A 117 -9.14 -4.84 -12.27
CA ASP A 117 -9.73 -6.06 -12.84
C ASP A 117 -10.99 -5.77 -13.69
N ARG A 118 -11.70 -4.64 -13.46
CA ARG A 118 -12.84 -4.19 -14.28
C ARG A 118 -12.43 -3.73 -15.68
N TYR A 119 -11.24 -3.15 -15.81
CA TYR A 119 -10.71 -2.63 -17.08
C TYR A 119 -9.83 -3.65 -17.80
N GLN A 120 -9.18 -4.54 -17.04
CA GLN A 120 -8.20 -5.51 -17.54
C GLN A 120 -8.50 -6.90 -16.96
N PRO A 121 -9.49 -7.62 -17.50
CA PRO A 121 -9.90 -8.92 -16.96
C PRO A 121 -8.89 -10.06 -17.20
N ASP A 122 -7.83 -9.88 -18.02
CA ASP A 122 -6.78 -10.89 -18.23
C ASP A 122 -5.55 -10.67 -17.32
N ARG A 123 -5.45 -11.47 -16.26
CA ARG A 123 -4.34 -11.42 -15.27
C ARG A 123 -3.01 -12.01 -15.79
N ASN A 124 -2.55 -11.65 -16.98
CA ASN A 124 -1.18 -11.93 -17.41
C ASN A 124 -0.26 -10.74 -17.13
N TRP A 125 -0.26 -10.24 -15.88
CA TRP A 125 0.70 -9.24 -15.41
C TRP A 125 1.98 -9.94 -14.92
N ALA A 126 2.69 -10.55 -15.87
CA ALA A 126 4.10 -10.82 -15.76
C ALA A 126 4.78 -9.99 -16.85
N ASP A 127 5.67 -9.09 -16.42
CA ASP A 127 6.55 -8.28 -17.25
C ASP A 127 5.92 -7.02 -17.87
N GLY A 128 6.32 -5.87 -17.32
CA GLY A 128 5.95 -4.53 -17.79
C GLY A 128 6.31 -4.28 -19.26
N LYS A 129 5.44 -4.72 -20.17
CA LYS A 129 5.44 -4.35 -21.58
C LYS A 129 4.01 -4.15 -22.06
N THR A 130 3.76 -2.90 -22.48
CA THR A 130 2.64 -2.42 -23.30
C THR A 130 1.39 -1.98 -22.53
N LEU A 131 1.36 -0.69 -22.16
CA LEU A 131 0.12 0.07 -22.02
C LEU A 131 -0.49 0.24 -23.42
N ALA A 132 -1.13 -0.80 -23.95
CA ALA A 132 -2.08 -0.63 -25.03
C ALA A 132 -3.43 -0.31 -24.38
N PHE A 133 -3.68 0.98 -24.14
CA PHE A 133 -5.03 1.44 -23.86
C PHE A 133 -5.93 0.92 -24.98
N PRO A 134 -7.04 0.21 -24.69
CA PRO A 134 -8.04 -0.02 -25.72
C PRO A 134 -8.50 1.36 -26.18
N ALA A 135 -8.39 1.61 -27.48
CA ALA A 135 -8.72 2.89 -28.09
C ALA A 135 -10.14 3.31 -27.68
N GLY A 136 -10.23 4.14 -26.64
CA GLY A 136 -11.44 4.83 -26.27
C GLY A 136 -11.88 5.61 -27.50
N LYS A 137 -13.14 5.44 -27.90
CA LYS A 137 -13.76 6.24 -28.94
C LYS A 137 -13.39 7.70 -28.69
N ALA A 138 -12.76 8.32 -29.68
CA ALA A 138 -12.39 9.72 -29.67
C ALA A 138 -13.59 10.54 -29.16
N LEU A 139 -13.39 11.26 -28.06
CA LEU A 139 -14.23 12.40 -27.75
C LEU A 139 -14.07 13.34 -28.94
N LYS A 140 -15.13 13.50 -29.72
CA LYS A 140 -15.18 14.54 -30.73
C LYS A 140 -15.15 15.85 -29.97
N GLU A 141 -14.07 16.59 -30.14
CA GLU A 141 -14.08 18.02 -29.86
C GLU A 141 -15.08 18.62 -30.86
N ASP A 142 -16.26 18.96 -30.36
CA ASP A 142 -17.23 19.72 -31.14
C ASP A 142 -16.68 21.16 -31.23
N GLU A 143 -16.02 21.46 -32.36
CA GLU A 143 -15.80 22.82 -32.82
C GLU A 143 -17.14 23.41 -33.29
N GLU A 144 -17.69 24.35 -32.52
CA GLU A 144 -18.37 25.55 -33.06
C GLU A 144 -18.37 26.69 -32.03
#